data_AF-A0A955BLF1-F1
#
_entry.id   AF-A0A955BLF1-F1
#
_cell.length_a   1.000
_cell.length_b   1.000
_cell.length_c   1.000
_cell.angle_alpha   90.00
_cell.angle_beta   90.00
_cell.angle_gamma   90.00
#
_symmetry.space_group_name_H-M   'P 1'
#
loop_
_entity.id
_entity.type
_entity.pdbx_description
1 polymer ?
#
loop_
_entity_poly.entity_id
_entity_poly.type
_entity_poly.pdbx_seq_one_letter_code
_entity_poly.pdbx_strand_id
1 'polypeptide(L)'
;MSSPLVALKSLESLKGEFDPSSANAKQASLQVLKSAELKSAEQVLRLHETLCFMQAWPDDEPVLMLVDAMLARFDQRRDLRRHADELSNSGIAGTRINFRFYAGTARWLADRWPERLEIDWEDFENAEKLERYLTLLATYSETPGLESIAMELPDWIKRLKGPQETDAFFVVKRLAVLFPDEFLHEHLCDELDIPLILSPGSGVPSRTLAKNDHAPIGYQTTPLVRTRPSIAEEFQKPVSEPKLVTPVEGARLVDLARSAMVTRQRDLDAFAYADAHDISILDDEGLRFVLYGVTPARRFLLETLYGFLVLKNGVPISYGAITSLFNSAEVAYTILDSFRGGESAQIYARVLAMVHQVFGCDTFMIDPYQLGEGNEDALKSGAWWFYQKLGYRPRNKQLLKLMKRELAAMKRKPGHRSSLAVLKQLASENVYLELGKQRDDLLGLLELANVGLKITDLYSRRFGSERERGESVLADEAAEALGVMSFRGWTAGEKLAWRRWSPLVALLKDLDRWPAADRESLVSMIRMKGSRQEIDYLRRFNSLARLRFAVVKMAEG
;
A
#
# COMPACT_ATOMS: atom_id res chain seq x y z
N MET A 1 25.71 12.14 36.92
CA MET A 1 25.15 11.41 35.76
C MET A 1 23.80 12.03 35.42
N SER A 2 23.54 12.38 34.16
CA SER A 2 22.22 12.90 33.75
C SER A 2 21.15 11.82 33.97
N SER A 3 19.97 12.19 34.45
CA SER A 3 18.85 11.25 34.61
C SER A 3 18.43 10.70 33.24
N PRO A 4 18.10 9.40 33.10
CA PRO A 4 17.67 8.82 31.83
C PRO A 4 16.51 9.58 31.17
N LEU A 5 15.56 10.08 31.96
CA LEU A 5 14.45 10.88 31.45
C LEU A 5 14.89 12.23 30.89
N VAL A 6 15.92 12.85 31.49
CA VAL A 6 16.49 14.11 31.00
C VAL A 6 17.23 13.88 29.69
N ALA A 7 18.01 12.80 29.59
CA ALA A 7 18.67 12.40 28.35
C ALA A 7 17.65 12.11 27.22
N LEU A 8 16.56 11.41 27.53
CA LEU A 8 15.49 11.13 26.56
C LEU A 8 14.85 12.43 26.03
N LYS A 9 14.44 13.32 26.94
CA LYS A 9 13.86 14.63 26.56
C LYS A 9 14.84 15.48 25.74
N SER A 10 16.11 15.47 26.11
CA SER A 10 17.16 16.16 25.36
C SER A 10 17.26 15.60 23.94
N LEU A 11 17.32 14.27 23.79
CA LEU A 11 17.40 13.62 22.49
C LEU A 11 16.19 13.94 21.60
N GLU A 12 14.98 13.88 22.16
CA GLU A 12 13.75 14.21 21.45
C GLU A 12 13.72 15.66 20.96
N SER A 13 14.21 16.61 21.77
CA SER A 13 14.28 18.01 21.41
C SER A 13 15.32 18.31 20.32
N LEU A 14 16.39 17.52 20.27
CA LEU A 14 17.51 17.71 19.34
C LEU A 14 17.37 16.90 18.05
N LYS A 15 16.47 15.90 17.98
CA LYS A 15 16.44 14.94 16.86
C LYS A 15 16.36 15.59 15.47
N GLY A 16 15.78 16.79 15.35
CA GLY A 16 15.65 17.54 14.10
C GLY A 16 16.67 18.68 13.90
N GLU A 17 17.67 18.81 14.77
CA GLU A 17 18.72 19.85 14.70
C GLU A 17 20.05 19.22 14.25
N PHE A 18 20.71 19.79 13.24
CA PHE A 18 21.80 19.12 12.49
C PHE A 18 23.14 19.88 12.49
N ASP A 19 23.45 20.60 13.57
CA ASP A 19 24.74 21.27 13.76
C ASP A 19 25.71 20.43 14.62
N PRO A 20 27.03 20.70 14.58
CA PRO A 20 28.02 19.92 15.34
C PRO A 20 27.81 19.89 16.86
N SER A 21 27.23 20.95 17.46
CA SER A 21 26.92 20.98 18.89
C SER A 21 25.76 20.03 19.20
N SER A 22 24.72 20.06 18.38
CA SER A 22 23.57 19.15 18.48
C SER A 22 23.99 17.68 18.28
N ALA A 23 24.86 17.38 17.31
CA ALA A 23 25.39 16.03 17.08
C ALA A 23 26.12 15.49 18.33
N ASN A 24 27.00 16.29 18.94
CA ASN A 24 27.69 15.90 20.17
C ASN A 24 26.74 15.67 21.35
N ALA A 25 25.73 16.53 21.51
CA ALA A 25 24.73 16.40 22.57
C ALA A 25 23.81 15.17 22.36
N LYS A 26 23.47 14.83 21.12
CA LYS A 26 22.78 13.59 20.74
C LYS A 26 23.62 12.37 21.12
N GLN A 27 24.90 12.33 20.73
CA GLN A 27 25.80 11.23 21.08
C GLN A 27 25.91 11.03 22.60
N ALA A 28 26.09 12.11 23.37
CA ALA A 28 26.13 12.04 24.83
C ALA A 28 24.82 11.47 25.42
N SER A 29 23.67 11.90 24.90
CA SER A 29 22.35 11.41 25.33
C SER A 29 22.16 9.93 24.96
N LEU A 30 22.54 9.52 23.75
CA LEU A 30 22.50 8.13 23.28
C LEU A 30 23.35 7.22 24.16
N GLN A 31 24.56 7.64 24.55
CA GLN A 31 25.42 6.86 25.43
C GLN A 31 24.80 6.61 26.81
N VAL A 32 24.13 7.62 27.39
CA VAL A 32 23.38 7.46 28.64
C VAL A 32 22.21 6.48 28.45
N LEU A 33 21.44 6.65 27.38
CA LEU A 33 20.23 5.86 27.11
C LEU A 33 20.51 4.41 26.69
N LYS A 34 21.70 4.15 26.13
CA LYS A 34 22.16 2.83 25.71
C LYS A 34 22.16 1.82 26.86
N SER A 35 22.54 2.24 28.07
CA SER A 35 22.60 1.38 29.27
C SER A 35 21.52 1.65 30.31
N ALA A 36 20.78 2.76 30.18
CA ALA A 36 19.74 3.11 31.15
C ALA A 36 18.46 2.28 30.97
N GLU A 37 17.80 1.97 32.09
CA GLU A 37 16.42 1.45 32.11
C GLU A 37 15.43 2.62 32.24
N LEU A 38 14.42 2.65 31.38
CA LEU A 38 13.30 3.57 31.42
C LEU A 38 12.18 2.99 32.30
N LYS A 39 11.34 3.87 32.85
CA LYS A 39 10.40 3.50 33.93
C LYS A 39 9.01 3.07 33.46
N SER A 40 8.70 3.25 32.18
CA SER A 40 7.35 3.08 31.63
C SER A 40 7.40 2.72 30.16
N ALA A 41 6.38 1.99 29.67
CA ALA A 41 6.17 1.70 28.25
C ALA A 41 6.29 2.94 27.36
N GLU A 42 5.63 4.04 27.73
CA GLU A 42 5.64 5.29 26.94
C GLU A 42 7.05 5.84 26.71
N GLN A 43 7.91 5.80 27.73
CA GLN A 43 9.31 6.25 27.60
C GLN A 43 10.11 5.35 26.65
N VAL A 44 9.90 4.03 26.72
CA VAL A 44 10.55 3.06 25.83
C VAL A 44 10.12 3.28 24.38
N LEU A 45 8.81 3.48 24.16
CA LEU A 45 8.26 3.82 22.85
C LEU A 45 8.87 5.11 22.32
N ARG A 46 8.92 6.19 23.12
CA ARG A 46 9.49 7.48 22.71
C ARG A 46 10.98 7.39 22.35
N LEU A 47 11.75 6.58 23.08
CA LEU A 47 13.14 6.28 22.72
C LEU A 47 13.19 5.60 21.35
N HIS A 48 12.37 4.56 21.15
CA HIS A 48 12.30 3.83 19.88
C HIS A 48 11.96 4.74 18.70
N GLU A 49 10.90 5.55 18.82
CA GLU A 49 10.49 6.53 17.80
C GLU A 49 11.65 7.47 17.42
N THR A 50 12.38 7.94 18.43
CA THR A 50 13.50 8.87 18.23
C THR A 50 14.68 8.20 17.53
N LEU A 51 15.00 6.94 17.89
CA LEU A 51 16.03 6.15 17.23
C LEU A 51 15.67 5.87 15.76
N CYS A 52 14.43 5.45 15.47
CA CYS A 52 13.98 5.26 14.09
C CYS A 52 14.12 6.55 13.28
N PHE A 53 13.70 7.70 13.83
CA PHE A 53 13.88 9.00 13.16
C PHE A 53 15.34 9.30 12.86
N MET A 54 16.23 9.16 13.85
CA MET A 54 17.66 9.43 13.70
C MET A 54 18.38 8.42 12.80
N GLN A 55 17.82 7.22 12.60
CA GLN A 55 18.34 6.26 11.62
C GLN A 55 18.06 6.73 10.18
N ALA A 56 16.90 7.35 9.95
CA ALA A 56 16.54 7.93 8.65
C ALA A 56 17.24 9.29 8.41
N TRP A 57 17.36 10.15 9.42
CA TRP A 57 18.09 11.42 9.36
C TRP A 57 19.27 11.46 10.35
N PRO A 58 20.37 10.74 10.09
CA PRO A 58 21.57 10.80 10.92
C PRO A 58 22.40 12.05 10.63
N ASP A 59 22.95 12.66 11.66
CA ASP A 59 23.87 13.80 11.54
C ASP A 59 25.19 13.42 10.86
N ASP A 60 25.76 12.29 11.28
CA ASP A 60 27.08 11.80 10.89
C ASP A 60 27.21 10.27 11.12
N GLU A 61 28.36 9.71 10.75
CA GLU A 61 28.65 8.29 10.94
C GLU A 61 28.63 7.85 12.41
N PRO A 62 29.27 8.56 13.37
CA PRO A 62 29.21 8.16 14.78
C PRO A 62 27.79 8.12 15.38
N VAL A 63 26.92 9.08 15.05
CA VAL A 63 25.52 9.07 15.49
C VAL A 63 24.80 7.85 14.91
N LEU A 64 24.93 7.60 13.61
CA LEU A 64 24.27 6.47 12.96
C LEU A 64 24.74 5.12 13.55
N MET A 65 26.04 4.94 13.77
CA MET A 65 26.59 3.72 14.38
C MET A 65 26.00 3.46 15.77
N LEU A 66 25.82 4.50 16.60
CA LEU A 66 25.21 4.35 17.92
C LEU A 66 23.73 3.99 17.83
N VAL A 67 22.99 4.65 16.93
CA VAL A 67 21.56 4.37 16.70
C VAL A 67 21.36 2.94 16.20
N ASP A 68 22.10 2.52 15.17
CA ASP A 68 22.02 1.16 14.62
C ASP A 68 22.38 0.11 15.69
N ALA A 69 23.42 0.35 16.49
CA ALA A 69 23.80 -0.55 17.58
C ALA A 69 22.73 -0.65 18.69
N MET A 70 22.01 0.43 18.97
CA MET A 70 20.90 0.42 19.94
C MET A 70 19.67 -0.30 19.39
N LEU A 71 19.30 -0.06 18.12
CA LEU A 71 18.18 -0.71 17.46
C LEU A 71 18.42 -2.22 17.30
N ALA A 72 19.62 -2.64 16.90
CA ALA A 72 19.99 -4.05 16.72
C ALA A 72 19.88 -4.91 17.99
N ARG A 73 19.81 -4.28 19.18
CA ARG A 73 19.69 -4.96 20.48
C ARG A 73 18.49 -4.46 21.28
N PHE A 74 17.54 -3.78 20.64
CA PHE A 74 16.44 -3.12 21.34
C PHE A 74 15.55 -4.15 22.06
N ASP A 75 15.32 -5.31 21.44
CA ASP A 75 14.60 -6.48 21.96
C ASP A 75 15.25 -7.09 23.23
N GLN A 76 16.53 -6.80 23.46
CA GLN A 76 17.29 -7.28 24.62
C GLN A 76 17.16 -6.37 25.84
N ARG A 77 16.54 -5.19 25.70
CA ARG A 77 16.43 -4.24 26.82
C ARG A 77 15.49 -4.78 27.90
N ARG A 78 15.90 -4.60 29.17
CA ARG A 78 15.14 -5.07 30.33
C ARG A 78 13.83 -4.31 30.52
N ASP A 79 13.84 -3.00 30.25
CA ASP A 79 12.65 -2.15 30.33
C ASP A 79 11.63 -2.51 29.25
N LEU A 80 12.07 -2.77 28.01
CA LEU A 80 11.20 -3.29 26.96
C LEU A 80 10.55 -4.62 27.37
N ARG A 81 11.33 -5.59 27.85
CA ARG A 81 10.80 -6.90 28.28
C ARG A 81 9.80 -6.76 29.44
N ARG A 82 10.05 -5.82 30.36
CA ARG A 82 9.13 -5.53 31.47
C ARG A 82 7.79 -4.96 30.99
N HIS A 83 7.82 -4.16 29.94
CA HIS A 83 6.65 -3.45 29.40
C HIS A 83 6.15 -4.04 28.06
N ALA A 84 6.52 -5.28 27.73
CA ALA A 84 6.26 -5.86 26.41
C ALA A 84 4.75 -5.96 26.12
N ASP A 85 3.94 -6.30 27.13
CA ASP A 85 2.49 -6.42 27.00
C ASP A 85 1.83 -5.05 26.75
N GLU A 86 2.23 -4.01 27.48
CA GLU A 86 1.77 -2.63 27.27
C GLU A 86 2.19 -2.07 25.89
N LEU A 87 3.28 -2.61 25.33
CA LEU A 87 3.82 -2.26 24.01
C LEU A 87 3.34 -3.20 22.90
N SER A 88 2.37 -4.07 23.15
CA SER A 88 1.73 -4.87 22.11
C SER A 88 1.25 -3.96 20.98
N ASN A 89 1.37 -4.42 19.74
CA ASN A 89 1.00 -3.68 18.52
C ASN A 89 1.87 -2.45 18.21
N SER A 90 2.90 -2.15 19.00
CA SER A 90 3.84 -1.07 18.69
C SER A 90 4.74 -1.38 17.47
N GLY A 91 4.84 -2.65 17.08
CA GLY A 91 5.74 -3.13 16.02
C GLY A 91 7.22 -3.11 16.42
N ILE A 92 7.53 -2.84 17.69
CA ILE A 92 8.89 -2.89 18.23
C ILE A 92 9.33 -4.36 18.31
N ALA A 93 10.55 -4.66 17.85
CA ALA A 93 11.16 -5.99 18.01
C ALA A 93 11.08 -6.46 19.47
N GLY A 94 10.54 -7.65 19.70
CA GLY A 94 10.31 -8.17 21.05
C GLY A 94 8.88 -7.95 21.59
N THR A 95 7.99 -7.32 20.82
CA THR A 95 6.57 -7.15 21.16
C THR A 95 5.68 -7.95 20.20
N ARG A 96 4.51 -8.39 20.67
CA ARG A 96 3.53 -9.11 19.84
C ARG A 96 2.74 -8.15 18.95
N ILE A 97 2.23 -8.66 17.83
CA ILE A 97 1.33 -7.94 16.93
C ILE A 97 0.04 -8.76 16.81
N ASN A 98 -1.08 -8.15 17.16
CA ASN A 98 -2.42 -8.69 17.03
C ASN A 98 -3.12 -7.94 15.90
N PHE A 99 -3.58 -8.64 14.87
CA PHE A 99 -4.30 -8.02 13.77
C PHE A 99 -5.12 -9.02 12.95
N ARG A 100 -6.14 -8.52 12.26
CA ARG A 100 -6.93 -9.26 11.27
C ARG A 100 -6.27 -9.07 9.89
N PHE A 101 -5.32 -9.94 9.55
CA PHE A 101 -4.58 -9.84 8.29
C PHE A 101 -5.42 -10.37 7.13
N TYR A 102 -5.37 -9.71 5.96
CA TYR A 102 -6.00 -10.24 4.76
C TYR A 102 -5.30 -11.53 4.30
N ALA A 103 -5.99 -12.31 3.46
CA ALA A 103 -5.57 -13.66 3.09
C ALA A 103 -4.12 -13.76 2.58
N GLY A 104 -3.70 -12.79 1.74
CA GLY A 104 -2.35 -12.75 1.20
C GLY A 104 -1.27 -12.60 2.29
N THR A 105 -1.49 -11.70 3.25
CA THR A 105 -0.58 -11.46 4.36
C THR A 105 -0.63 -12.58 5.39
N ALA A 106 -1.81 -13.08 5.75
CA ALA A 106 -1.97 -14.22 6.65
C ALA A 106 -1.22 -15.46 6.12
N ARG A 107 -1.32 -15.74 4.81
CA ARG A 107 -0.59 -16.83 4.16
C ARG A 107 0.93 -16.62 4.21
N TRP A 108 1.41 -15.42 3.91
CA TRP A 108 2.85 -15.10 3.99
C TRP A 108 3.39 -15.27 5.41
N LEU A 109 2.64 -14.84 6.43
CA LEU A 109 3.00 -15.03 7.83
C LEU A 109 3.04 -16.52 8.21
N ALA A 110 2.02 -17.28 7.84
CA ALA A 110 1.94 -18.72 8.10
C ALA A 110 3.08 -19.50 7.40
N ASP A 111 3.44 -19.11 6.17
CA ASP A 111 4.52 -19.76 5.42
C ASP A 111 5.90 -19.48 6.00
N ARG A 112 6.11 -18.31 6.62
CA ARG A 112 7.44 -17.85 7.06
C ARG A 112 7.69 -17.99 8.56
N TRP A 113 6.65 -17.91 9.37
CA TRP A 113 6.72 -18.06 10.82
C TRP A 113 5.60 -18.96 11.34
N PRO A 114 5.51 -20.23 10.86
CA PRO A 114 4.41 -21.14 11.21
C PRO A 114 4.27 -21.37 12.71
N GLU A 115 5.38 -21.40 13.45
CA GLU A 115 5.41 -21.63 14.91
C GLU A 115 5.11 -20.38 15.74
N ARG A 116 4.91 -19.20 15.12
CA ARG A 116 4.75 -17.91 15.82
C ARG A 116 3.41 -17.25 15.56
N LEU A 117 2.57 -17.83 14.72
CA LEU A 117 1.28 -17.30 14.35
C LEU A 117 0.19 -18.13 15.04
N GLU A 118 -0.66 -17.50 15.82
CA GLU A 118 -1.76 -18.14 16.55
C GLU A 118 -3.08 -17.41 16.30
N ILE A 119 -4.21 -18.09 16.49
CA ILE A 119 -5.53 -17.45 16.45
C ILE A 119 -5.79 -16.79 17.82
N ASP A 120 -6.23 -15.54 17.81
CA ASP A 120 -6.73 -14.88 19.02
C ASP A 120 -8.19 -15.33 19.28
N TRP A 121 -8.36 -16.52 19.87
CA TRP A 121 -9.71 -17.07 20.12
C TRP A 121 -10.55 -16.21 21.05
N GLU A 122 -9.93 -15.39 21.92
CA GLU A 122 -10.66 -14.48 22.81
C GLU A 122 -11.24 -13.28 22.03
N ASP A 123 -10.57 -12.81 20.98
CA ASP A 123 -11.00 -11.71 20.11
C ASP A 123 -11.77 -12.19 18.86
N PHE A 124 -11.97 -13.50 18.69
CA PHE A 124 -12.54 -14.06 17.46
C PHE A 124 -14.07 -14.05 17.44
N GLU A 125 -14.65 -12.86 17.23
CA GLU A 125 -16.09 -12.62 17.18
C GLU A 125 -16.83 -13.49 16.14
N ASN A 126 -16.19 -13.82 15.02
CA ASN A 126 -16.78 -14.59 13.91
C ASN A 126 -16.44 -16.10 13.95
N ALA A 127 -16.02 -16.65 15.08
CA ALA A 127 -15.60 -18.06 15.19
C ALA A 127 -16.69 -19.05 14.72
N GLU A 128 -17.96 -18.75 14.97
CA GLU A 128 -19.13 -19.49 14.47
C GLU A 128 -19.19 -19.61 12.93
N LYS A 129 -18.65 -18.63 12.19
CA LYS A 129 -18.57 -18.71 10.73
C LYS A 129 -17.53 -19.76 10.36
N LEU A 130 -16.36 -19.76 10.99
CA LEU A 130 -15.33 -20.76 10.76
C LEU A 130 -15.83 -22.17 11.11
N GLU A 131 -16.63 -22.30 12.18
CA GLU A 131 -17.24 -23.57 12.58
C GLU A 131 -18.11 -24.18 11.47
N ARG A 132 -18.83 -23.37 10.69
CA ARG A 132 -19.61 -23.84 9.53
C ARG A 132 -18.76 -24.48 8.43
N TYR A 133 -17.46 -24.17 8.39
CA TYR A 133 -16.49 -24.77 7.47
C TYR A 133 -15.72 -25.94 8.10
N LEU A 134 -15.97 -26.31 9.37
CA LEU A 134 -15.20 -27.34 10.07
C LEU A 134 -15.22 -28.69 9.32
N THR A 135 -16.37 -29.07 8.76
CA THR A 135 -16.51 -30.30 7.95
C THR A 135 -15.74 -30.24 6.63
N LEU A 136 -15.49 -29.04 6.10
CA LEU A 136 -14.65 -28.83 4.92
C LEU A 136 -13.16 -28.81 5.27
N LEU A 137 -12.79 -28.34 6.47
CA LEU A 137 -11.41 -28.38 6.97
C LEU A 137 -10.90 -29.82 7.13
N ALA A 138 -11.78 -30.74 7.52
CA ALA A 138 -11.52 -32.16 7.63
C ALA A 138 -11.72 -32.92 6.31
N THR A 139 -11.31 -34.18 6.27
CA THR A 139 -11.66 -35.10 5.17
C THR A 139 -13.03 -35.73 5.40
N TYR A 140 -13.69 -36.19 4.33
CA TYR A 140 -15.04 -36.76 4.40
C TYR A 140 -15.15 -37.93 5.40
N SER A 141 -14.08 -38.70 5.61
CA SER A 141 -14.09 -39.84 6.54
C SER A 141 -14.16 -39.43 8.02
N GLU A 142 -13.94 -38.16 8.34
CA GLU A 142 -13.96 -37.64 9.71
C GLU A 142 -15.33 -37.12 10.14
N THR A 143 -16.27 -36.94 9.19
CA THR A 143 -17.59 -36.33 9.44
C THR A 143 -18.43 -37.02 10.52
N PRO A 144 -18.42 -38.37 10.70
CA PRO A 144 -19.20 -38.98 11.77
C PRO A 144 -18.77 -38.49 13.16
N GLY A 145 -17.48 -38.22 13.35
CA GLY A 145 -16.96 -37.67 14.61
C GLY A 145 -17.39 -36.23 14.83
N LEU A 146 -17.30 -35.41 13.77
CA LEU A 146 -17.68 -33.98 13.81
C LEU A 146 -19.18 -33.80 14.08
N GLU A 147 -20.03 -34.66 13.52
CA GLU A 147 -21.49 -34.58 13.70
C GLU A 147 -21.98 -35.15 15.05
N SER A 148 -21.27 -36.14 15.59
CA SER A 148 -21.75 -36.90 16.75
C SER A 148 -21.17 -36.43 18.09
N ILE A 149 -20.08 -35.67 18.09
CA ILE A 149 -19.37 -35.24 19.29
C ILE A 149 -19.52 -33.72 19.44
N ALA A 150 -20.17 -33.30 20.53
CA ALA A 150 -20.22 -31.89 20.91
C ALA A 150 -18.85 -31.48 21.50
N MET A 151 -18.17 -30.55 20.85
CA MET A 151 -16.88 -30.00 21.24
C MET A 151 -16.76 -28.59 20.64
N GLU A 152 -16.15 -27.67 21.37
CA GLU A 152 -15.95 -26.30 20.92
C GLU A 152 -14.93 -26.23 19.77
N LEU A 153 -15.06 -25.23 18.90
CA LEU A 153 -14.20 -25.08 17.72
C LEU A 153 -12.68 -25.10 18.03
N PRO A 154 -12.16 -24.41 19.07
CA PRO A 154 -10.72 -24.46 19.38
C PRO A 154 -10.23 -25.87 19.72
N ASP A 155 -11.04 -26.66 20.41
CA ASP A 155 -10.71 -28.05 20.75
C ASP A 155 -10.74 -28.95 19.52
N TRP A 156 -11.68 -28.72 18.59
CA TRP A 156 -11.69 -29.39 17.30
C TRP A 156 -10.45 -29.07 16.48
N ILE A 157 -10.10 -27.80 16.32
CA ILE A 157 -8.89 -27.38 15.61
C ILE A 157 -7.63 -27.97 16.25
N LYS A 158 -7.55 -27.96 17.59
CA LYS A 158 -6.45 -28.59 18.33
C LYS A 158 -6.30 -30.09 18.04
N ARG A 159 -7.41 -30.78 17.78
CA ARG A 159 -7.44 -32.20 17.45
C ARG A 159 -7.13 -32.50 15.98
N LEU A 160 -7.49 -31.57 15.08
CA LEU A 160 -7.25 -31.67 13.64
C LEU A 160 -5.81 -31.32 13.25
N LYS A 161 -5.23 -30.30 13.89
CA LYS A 161 -3.87 -29.83 13.57
C LYS A 161 -2.79 -30.83 13.97
N GLY A 162 -1.63 -30.74 13.32
CA GLY A 162 -0.44 -31.48 13.73
C GLY A 162 0.05 -31.08 15.14
N PRO A 163 0.76 -31.97 15.86
CA PRO A 163 1.24 -31.69 17.21
C PRO A 163 2.25 -30.53 17.29
N GLN A 164 2.93 -30.22 16.18
CA GLN A 164 3.89 -29.11 16.06
C GLN A 164 3.32 -27.88 15.34
N GLU A 165 2.09 -27.97 14.84
CA GLU A 165 1.44 -26.86 14.14
C GLU A 165 0.74 -25.93 15.14
N THR A 166 0.68 -24.64 14.84
CA THR A 166 -0.27 -23.74 15.51
C THR A 166 -1.65 -23.88 14.89
N ASP A 167 -2.66 -23.40 15.59
CA ASP A 167 -4.04 -23.33 15.06
C ASP A 167 -4.13 -22.44 13.82
N ALA A 168 -3.54 -21.25 13.84
CA ALA A 168 -3.54 -20.32 12.71
C ALA A 168 -2.84 -20.92 11.49
N PHE A 169 -1.67 -21.55 11.68
CA PHE A 169 -0.99 -22.22 10.57
C PHE A 169 -1.90 -23.28 9.93
N PHE A 170 -2.49 -24.16 10.75
CA PHE A 170 -3.40 -25.20 10.25
C PHE A 170 -4.58 -24.59 9.48
N VAL A 171 -5.31 -23.66 10.08
CA VAL A 171 -6.51 -23.07 9.47
C VAL A 171 -6.17 -22.34 8.17
N VAL A 172 -5.17 -21.44 8.19
CA VAL A 172 -4.76 -20.69 6.99
C VAL A 172 -4.33 -21.61 5.86
N LYS A 173 -3.54 -22.65 6.15
CA LYS A 173 -3.05 -23.59 5.13
C LYS A 173 -4.16 -24.49 4.61
N ARG A 174 -5.10 -24.93 5.45
CA ARG A 174 -6.25 -25.74 5.03
C ARG A 174 -7.21 -24.94 4.16
N LEU A 175 -7.53 -23.70 4.54
CA LEU A 175 -8.36 -22.81 3.72
C LEU A 175 -7.74 -22.58 2.33
N ALA A 176 -6.43 -22.34 2.26
CA ALA A 176 -5.73 -22.17 0.98
C ALA A 176 -5.74 -23.43 0.08
N VAL A 177 -5.90 -24.63 0.67
CA VAL A 177 -6.04 -25.89 -0.08
C VAL A 177 -7.48 -26.11 -0.57
N LEU A 178 -8.47 -25.77 0.26
CA LEU A 178 -9.89 -25.93 -0.07
C LEU A 178 -10.37 -24.92 -1.11
N PHE A 179 -9.81 -23.73 -1.09
CA PHE A 179 -10.13 -22.62 -1.97
C PHE A 179 -8.88 -22.28 -2.80
N PRO A 180 -8.55 -23.08 -3.84
CA PRO A 180 -7.38 -22.84 -4.67
C PRO A 180 -7.55 -21.62 -5.59
N ASP A 181 -8.79 -21.20 -5.85
CA ASP A 181 -9.06 -19.90 -6.48
C ASP A 181 -8.75 -18.78 -5.48
N GLU A 182 -7.82 -17.91 -5.87
CA GLU A 182 -7.26 -16.89 -4.98
C GLU A 182 -8.32 -15.89 -4.52
N PHE A 183 -9.25 -15.51 -5.41
CA PHE A 183 -10.29 -14.53 -5.13
C PHE A 183 -11.38 -15.09 -4.21
N LEU A 184 -11.78 -16.36 -4.41
CA LEU A 184 -12.70 -17.03 -3.49
C LEU A 184 -12.06 -17.21 -2.11
N HIS A 185 -10.77 -17.56 -2.06
CA HIS A 185 -10.04 -17.69 -0.81
C HIS A 185 -9.97 -16.37 -0.04
N GLU A 186 -9.66 -15.26 -0.70
CA GLU A 186 -9.71 -13.92 -0.09
C GLU A 186 -11.09 -13.59 0.45
N HIS A 187 -12.12 -13.72 -0.39
CA HIS A 187 -13.49 -13.38 0.01
C HIS A 187 -13.91 -14.15 1.27
N LEU A 188 -13.55 -15.44 1.34
CA LEU A 188 -13.78 -16.25 2.52
C LEU A 188 -12.98 -15.75 3.73
N CYS A 189 -11.67 -15.51 3.59
CA CYS A 189 -10.85 -15.02 4.69
C CYS A 189 -11.34 -13.66 5.22
N ASP A 190 -11.77 -12.76 4.35
CA ASP A 190 -12.33 -11.46 4.71
C ASP A 190 -13.67 -11.61 5.45
N GLU A 191 -14.50 -12.58 5.05
CA GLU A 191 -15.75 -12.88 5.75
C GLU A 191 -15.51 -13.49 7.14
N LEU A 192 -14.50 -14.37 7.24
CA LEU A 192 -14.09 -15.00 8.49
C LEU A 192 -13.46 -13.97 9.43
N ASP A 193 -12.68 -13.02 8.93
CA ASP A 193 -12.04 -11.95 9.71
C ASP A 193 -11.28 -12.49 10.93
N ILE A 194 -10.44 -13.50 10.70
CA ILE A 194 -9.74 -14.24 11.76
C ILE A 194 -8.71 -13.31 12.44
N PRO A 195 -8.84 -13.03 13.75
CA PRO A 195 -7.82 -12.28 14.48
C PRO A 195 -6.60 -13.18 14.73
N LEU A 196 -5.43 -12.66 14.41
CA LEU A 196 -4.17 -13.40 14.48
C LEU A 196 -3.19 -12.71 15.42
N ILE A 197 -2.50 -13.51 16.24
CA ILE A 197 -1.40 -13.10 17.10
C ILE A 197 -0.10 -13.54 16.45
N LEU A 198 0.76 -12.59 16.12
CA LEU A 198 2.14 -12.83 15.70
C LEU A 198 3.08 -12.58 16.88
N SER A 199 3.60 -13.68 17.43
CA SER A 199 4.56 -13.67 18.52
C SER A 199 5.93 -13.14 18.08
N PRO A 200 6.63 -12.34 18.91
CA PRO A 200 7.95 -11.81 18.56
C PRO A 200 8.97 -12.94 18.40
N GLY A 201 9.98 -12.73 17.56
CA GLY A 201 11.02 -13.71 17.33
C GLY A 201 12.08 -13.24 16.32
N SER A 202 13.11 -14.07 16.12
CA SER A 202 14.13 -13.79 15.11
C SER A 202 13.52 -13.73 13.71
N GLY A 203 13.86 -12.68 12.96
CA GLY A 203 13.37 -12.46 11.60
C GLY A 203 11.91 -12.03 11.49
N VAL A 204 11.11 -12.11 12.56
CA VAL A 204 9.71 -11.65 12.57
C VAL A 204 9.65 -10.14 12.24
N PRO A 205 8.66 -9.67 11.46
CA PRO A 205 8.56 -8.27 11.09
C PRO A 205 8.62 -7.35 12.30
N SER A 206 9.52 -6.36 12.25
CA SER A 206 9.60 -5.30 13.24
C SER A 206 10.03 -3.99 12.58
N ARG A 207 9.48 -2.86 13.03
CA ARG A 207 9.95 -1.55 12.59
C ARG A 207 11.29 -1.14 13.22
N THR A 208 11.76 -1.89 14.23
CA THR A 208 13.11 -1.73 14.79
C THR A 208 14.19 -2.08 13.77
N LEU A 209 13.96 -3.12 12.97
CA LEU A 209 14.95 -3.68 12.04
C LEU A 209 14.54 -3.52 10.57
N ALA A 210 13.40 -2.87 10.28
CA ALA A 210 12.92 -2.65 8.92
C ALA A 210 13.78 -1.62 8.19
N LYS A 211 14.79 -2.08 7.46
CA LYS A 211 15.71 -1.26 6.66
C LYS A 211 16.16 -2.04 5.42
N ASN A 212 16.34 -1.34 4.31
CA ASN A 212 17.13 -1.84 3.20
C ASN A 212 18.61 -1.51 3.45
N ASP A 213 19.37 -2.50 3.91
CA ASP A 213 20.80 -2.36 4.24
C ASP A 213 21.70 -2.07 3.03
N HIS A 214 21.19 -2.23 1.80
CA HIS A 214 21.90 -1.92 0.56
C HIS A 214 21.65 -0.48 0.06
N ALA A 215 20.91 0.34 0.82
CA ALA A 215 20.70 1.74 0.47
C ALA A 215 21.95 2.59 0.75
N PRO A 216 22.29 3.55 -0.14
CA PRO A 216 23.33 4.52 0.15
C PRO A 216 22.94 5.38 1.36
N ILE A 217 23.92 5.71 2.19
CA ILE A 217 23.74 6.55 3.38
C ILE A 217 24.06 7.99 3.02
N GLY A 218 23.10 8.89 3.25
CA GLY A 218 23.28 10.33 3.24
C GLY A 218 23.14 10.91 4.64
N TYR A 219 24.11 11.71 5.05
CA TYR A 219 24.09 12.41 6.33
C TYR A 219 23.37 13.76 6.21
N GLN A 220 22.53 14.06 7.20
CA GLN A 220 21.78 15.31 7.26
C GLN A 220 22.66 16.39 7.89
N THR A 221 23.12 17.34 7.07
CA THR A 221 24.02 18.43 7.48
C THR A 221 23.36 19.81 7.42
N THR A 222 22.12 19.88 6.94
CA THR A 222 21.31 21.10 6.86
C THR A 222 20.03 20.96 7.69
N PRO A 223 19.44 22.08 8.14
CA PRO A 223 18.13 22.03 8.80
C PRO A 223 17.05 21.45 7.87
N LEU A 224 16.07 20.76 8.45
CA LEU A 224 14.92 20.22 7.70
C LEU A 224 14.12 21.36 7.06
N VAL A 225 13.66 21.13 5.84
CA VAL A 225 12.81 22.07 5.11
C VAL A 225 11.42 22.11 5.77
N ARG A 226 11.15 23.22 6.48
CA ARG A 226 9.84 23.49 7.11
C ARG A 226 8.91 24.34 6.24
N THR A 227 9.44 24.92 5.16
CA THR A 227 8.65 25.66 4.18
C THR A 227 7.86 24.70 3.30
N ARG A 228 6.71 25.16 2.77
CA ARG A 228 5.97 24.34 1.81
C ARG A 228 6.61 24.41 0.43
N PRO A 229 6.69 23.28 -0.29
CA PRO A 229 7.18 23.30 -1.66
C PRO A 229 6.21 24.02 -2.60
N SER A 230 6.78 24.65 -3.63
CA SER A 230 6.05 25.02 -4.83
C SER A 230 5.92 23.78 -5.69
N ILE A 231 4.73 23.18 -5.72
CA ILE A 231 4.46 21.96 -6.48
C ILE A 231 4.85 22.11 -7.96
N ALA A 232 4.57 23.27 -8.57
CA ALA A 232 4.94 23.54 -9.95
C ALA A 232 6.46 23.51 -10.18
N GLU A 233 7.26 24.02 -9.24
CA GLU A 233 8.72 23.97 -9.32
C GLU A 233 9.25 22.55 -9.11
N GLU A 234 8.66 21.81 -8.17
CA GLU A 234 9.07 20.43 -7.90
C GLU A 234 8.86 19.50 -9.10
N PHE A 235 7.80 19.70 -9.89
CA PHE A 235 7.57 18.94 -11.12
C PHE A 235 8.62 19.20 -12.22
N GLN A 236 9.27 20.38 -12.23
CA GLN A 236 10.31 20.71 -13.20
C GLN A 236 11.65 20.06 -12.88
N LYS A 237 11.86 19.64 -11.62
CA LYS A 237 13.08 18.94 -11.24
C LYS A 237 13.04 17.51 -11.77
N PRO A 238 14.05 17.07 -12.54
CA PRO A 238 14.08 15.72 -13.08
C PRO A 238 14.14 14.68 -11.95
N VAL A 239 13.49 13.55 -12.18
CA VAL A 239 13.54 12.35 -11.34
C VAL A 239 14.29 11.28 -12.13
N SER A 240 15.12 10.48 -11.45
CA SER A 240 15.84 9.37 -12.08
C SER A 240 14.89 8.36 -12.71
N GLU A 241 15.27 7.77 -13.85
CA GLU A 241 14.50 6.69 -14.44
C GLU A 241 14.41 5.46 -13.50
N PRO A 242 13.24 4.81 -13.40
CA PRO A 242 13.06 3.60 -12.59
C PRO A 242 13.89 2.46 -13.16
N LYS A 243 14.67 1.80 -12.28
CA LYS A 243 15.49 0.65 -12.63
C LYS A 243 14.89 -0.61 -12.02
N LEU A 244 14.56 -1.58 -12.87
CA LEU A 244 14.18 -2.91 -12.42
C LEU A 244 15.30 -3.53 -11.58
N VAL A 245 14.92 -4.16 -10.47
CA VAL A 245 15.85 -4.95 -9.67
C VAL A 245 15.85 -6.42 -10.09
N THR A 246 16.80 -7.19 -9.56
CA THR A 246 16.82 -8.64 -9.74
C THR A 246 15.66 -9.27 -8.95
N PRO A 247 15.15 -10.46 -9.34
CA PRO A 247 14.06 -11.11 -8.60
C PRO A 247 14.39 -11.40 -7.13
N VAL A 248 15.66 -11.67 -6.82
CA VAL A 248 16.12 -11.89 -5.44
C VAL A 248 16.01 -10.62 -4.60
N GLU A 249 16.45 -9.48 -5.15
CA GLU A 249 16.31 -8.20 -4.48
C GLU A 249 14.85 -7.75 -4.42
N GLY A 250 14.07 -8.01 -5.48
CA GLY A 250 12.64 -7.78 -5.52
C GLY A 250 11.91 -8.52 -4.39
N ALA A 251 12.22 -9.80 -4.16
CA ALA A 251 11.63 -10.56 -3.06
C ALA A 251 11.94 -9.95 -1.68
N ARG A 252 13.17 -9.46 -1.45
CA ARG A 252 13.55 -8.78 -0.20
C ARG A 252 12.79 -7.46 -0.03
N LEU A 253 12.61 -6.71 -1.10
CA LEU A 253 11.85 -5.45 -1.07
C LEU A 253 10.35 -5.70 -0.82
N VAL A 254 9.79 -6.79 -1.36
CA VAL A 254 8.41 -7.22 -1.05
C VAL A 254 8.28 -7.58 0.42
N ASP A 255 9.23 -8.36 0.98
CA ASP A 255 9.26 -8.65 2.42
C ASP A 255 9.34 -7.37 3.26
N LEU A 256 10.14 -6.38 2.84
CA LEU A 256 10.26 -5.08 3.50
C LEU A 256 8.92 -4.32 3.48
N ALA A 257 8.22 -4.29 2.35
CA ALA A 257 6.92 -3.63 2.23
C ALA A 257 5.86 -4.28 3.12
N ARG A 258 5.74 -5.61 3.08
CA ARG A 258 4.83 -6.36 3.96
C ARG A 258 5.18 -6.15 5.43
N SER A 259 6.47 -6.18 5.78
CA SER A 259 6.93 -5.91 7.14
C SER A 259 6.60 -4.49 7.61
N ALA A 260 6.72 -3.49 6.73
CA ALA A 260 6.36 -2.12 7.04
C ALA A 260 4.86 -1.96 7.37
N MET A 261 4.00 -2.77 6.75
CA MET A 261 2.55 -2.77 6.98
C MET A 261 2.15 -3.55 8.24
N VAL A 262 2.59 -4.81 8.35
CA VAL A 262 2.25 -5.71 9.46
C VAL A 262 2.61 -5.09 10.81
N THR A 263 3.77 -4.44 10.90
CA THR A 263 4.27 -3.79 12.13
C THR A 263 3.45 -2.57 12.57
N ARG A 264 2.44 -2.18 11.79
CA ARG A 264 1.57 -1.03 12.04
C ARG A 264 0.10 -1.39 11.94
N GLN A 265 -0.23 -2.68 11.99
CA GLN A 265 -1.61 -3.16 11.87
C GLN A 265 -2.27 -2.60 10.60
N ARG A 266 -1.53 -2.69 9.49
CA ARG A 266 -2.01 -2.33 8.17
C ARG A 266 -1.77 -3.48 7.22
N ASP A 267 -2.55 -3.47 6.15
CA ASP A 267 -2.40 -4.37 5.03
C ASP A 267 -2.76 -3.59 3.76
N LEU A 268 -2.11 -3.94 2.65
CA LEU A 268 -2.28 -3.27 1.36
C LEU A 268 -2.14 -4.30 0.25
N ASP A 269 -3.19 -4.48 -0.55
CA ASP A 269 -3.24 -5.46 -1.64
C ASP A 269 -2.04 -5.34 -2.59
N ALA A 270 -1.61 -4.12 -2.89
CA ALA A 270 -0.48 -3.87 -3.76
C ALA A 270 0.85 -4.45 -3.22
N PHE A 271 0.98 -4.64 -1.90
CA PHE A 271 2.12 -5.29 -1.26
C PHE A 271 1.86 -6.77 -0.96
N ALA A 272 0.63 -7.13 -0.59
CA ALA A 272 0.24 -8.53 -0.40
C ALA A 272 0.46 -9.33 -1.70
N TYR A 273 0.19 -8.71 -2.86
CA TYR A 273 0.30 -9.34 -4.17
C TYR A 273 1.34 -8.71 -5.10
N ALA A 274 2.35 -8.06 -4.53
CA ALA A 274 3.49 -7.55 -5.29
C ALA A 274 4.22 -8.69 -6.02
N ASP A 275 4.54 -8.49 -7.29
CA ASP A 275 5.39 -9.40 -8.07
C ASP A 275 6.85 -9.03 -7.86
N ALA A 276 7.64 -9.95 -7.29
CA ALA A 276 9.09 -9.77 -7.11
C ALA A 276 9.84 -9.50 -8.43
N HIS A 277 9.24 -9.80 -9.58
CA HIS A 277 9.80 -9.49 -10.89
C HIS A 277 9.47 -8.06 -11.34
N ASP A 278 8.40 -7.41 -10.86
CA ASP A 278 8.04 -6.04 -11.24
C ASP A 278 8.34 -5.03 -10.12
N ILE A 279 9.54 -5.13 -9.56
CA ILE A 279 10.05 -4.19 -8.57
C ILE A 279 11.06 -3.26 -9.23
N SER A 280 10.84 -1.96 -9.10
CA SER A 280 11.74 -0.93 -9.61
C SER A 280 12.17 0.03 -8.51
N ILE A 281 13.41 0.50 -8.59
CA ILE A 281 13.95 1.52 -7.68
C ILE A 281 14.36 2.77 -8.45
N LEU A 282 14.23 3.93 -7.81
CA LEU A 282 14.79 5.18 -8.29
C LEU A 282 15.22 6.06 -7.12
N ASP A 283 16.31 6.79 -7.31
CA ASP A 283 16.89 7.68 -6.31
C ASP A 283 16.62 9.15 -6.68
N ASP A 284 16.28 9.97 -5.68
CA ASP A 284 15.88 11.38 -5.85
C ASP A 284 16.14 12.19 -4.57
N GLU A 285 17.01 13.22 -4.63
CA GLU A 285 17.30 14.13 -3.51
C GLU A 285 17.55 13.43 -2.13
N GLY A 286 18.26 12.29 -2.15
CA GLY A 286 18.56 11.52 -0.93
C GLY A 286 17.37 10.71 -0.40
N LEU A 287 16.28 10.60 -1.16
CA LEU A 287 15.21 9.62 -1.03
C LEU A 287 15.42 8.50 -2.04
N ARG A 288 14.85 7.33 -1.73
CA ARG A 288 14.70 6.23 -2.68
C ARG A 288 13.24 5.84 -2.76
N PHE A 289 12.67 5.86 -3.95
CA PHE A 289 11.36 5.29 -4.21
C PHE A 289 11.52 3.84 -4.64
N VAL A 290 10.68 2.97 -4.09
CA VAL A 290 10.55 1.58 -4.53
C VAL A 290 9.13 1.41 -5.04
N LEU A 291 8.99 1.03 -6.30
CA LEU A 291 7.71 0.77 -6.96
C LEU A 291 7.45 -0.74 -6.99
N TYR A 292 6.23 -1.11 -6.63
CA TYR A 292 5.77 -2.50 -6.49
C TYR A 292 4.65 -2.75 -7.49
N GLY A 293 4.98 -3.34 -8.63
CA GLY A 293 3.96 -3.84 -9.55
C GLY A 293 3.28 -5.09 -8.98
N VAL A 294 1.99 -5.24 -9.24
CA VAL A 294 1.22 -6.42 -8.81
C VAL A 294 1.25 -7.52 -9.87
N THR A 295 1.04 -8.76 -9.44
CA THR A 295 0.96 -9.92 -10.36
C THR A 295 -0.14 -9.70 -11.41
N PRO A 296 -0.01 -10.26 -12.63
CA PRO A 296 -0.99 -10.07 -13.70
C PRO A 296 -2.44 -10.42 -13.32
N ALA A 297 -2.64 -11.37 -12.40
CA ALA A 297 -3.97 -11.75 -11.92
C ALA A 297 -4.66 -10.63 -11.12
N ARG A 298 -3.88 -9.73 -10.50
CA ARG A 298 -4.32 -8.68 -9.57
C ARG A 298 -4.48 -7.30 -10.19
N ARG A 299 -4.13 -7.18 -11.47
CA ARG A 299 -4.26 -5.93 -12.21
C ARG A 299 -5.73 -5.66 -12.52
N PHE A 300 -6.16 -4.41 -12.29
CA PHE A 300 -7.48 -3.95 -12.74
C PHE A 300 -7.62 -4.07 -14.26
N LEU A 301 -8.84 -4.05 -14.79
CA LEU A 301 -9.03 -4.20 -16.23
C LEU A 301 -8.39 -3.04 -17.01
N LEU A 302 -8.69 -1.81 -16.63
CA LEU A 302 -8.27 -0.59 -17.35
C LEU A 302 -7.12 0.12 -16.65
N GLU A 303 -7.25 0.34 -15.35
CA GLU A 303 -6.31 1.07 -14.51
C GLU A 303 -5.05 0.26 -14.25
N THR A 304 -3.93 0.93 -14.01
CA THR A 304 -2.73 0.29 -13.46
C THR A 304 -2.64 0.50 -11.97
N LEU A 305 -2.14 -0.49 -11.23
CA LEU A 305 -1.97 -0.43 -9.78
C LEU A 305 -0.51 -0.70 -9.41
N TYR A 306 0.11 0.26 -8.72
CA TYR A 306 1.43 0.10 -8.12
C TYR A 306 1.39 0.46 -6.64
N GLY A 307 1.96 -0.39 -5.80
CA GLY A 307 2.36 0.02 -4.45
C GLY A 307 3.65 0.83 -4.50
N PHE A 308 3.93 1.66 -3.50
CA PHE A 308 5.23 2.28 -3.35
C PHE A 308 5.68 2.44 -1.91
N LEU A 309 6.99 2.33 -1.68
CA LEU A 309 7.65 2.82 -0.48
C LEU A 309 8.50 4.05 -0.81
N VAL A 310 8.58 4.97 0.13
CA VAL A 310 9.63 5.99 0.17
C VAL A 310 10.60 5.61 1.28
N LEU A 311 11.87 5.44 0.92
CA LEU A 311 12.94 5.13 1.83
C LEU A 311 13.85 6.35 2.04
N LYS A 312 14.32 6.54 3.27
CA LYS A 312 15.41 7.47 3.60
C LYS A 312 16.49 6.67 4.31
N ASN A 313 17.70 6.62 3.75
CA ASN A 313 18.80 5.77 4.23
C ASN A 313 18.38 4.30 4.43
N GLY A 314 17.54 3.79 3.52
CA GLY A 314 17.00 2.43 3.56
C GLY A 314 15.82 2.23 4.50
N VAL A 315 15.52 3.17 5.39
CA VAL A 315 14.39 3.08 6.33
C VAL A 315 13.08 3.44 5.61
N PRO A 316 12.03 2.61 5.65
CA PRO A 316 10.71 2.99 5.15
C PRO A 316 10.16 4.16 5.96
N ILE A 317 9.99 5.30 5.31
CA ILE A 317 9.45 6.51 5.95
C ILE A 317 8.02 6.84 5.51
N SER A 318 7.62 6.33 4.35
CA SER A 318 6.30 6.53 3.77
C SER A 318 5.94 5.35 2.88
N TYR A 319 4.66 5.17 2.65
CA TYR A 319 4.15 4.20 1.70
C TYR A 319 2.86 4.70 1.05
N GLY A 320 2.41 3.98 0.03
CA GLY A 320 1.16 4.27 -0.62
C GLY A 320 0.86 3.36 -1.79
N ALA A 321 -0.17 3.73 -2.53
CA ALA A 321 -0.56 3.12 -3.79
C ALA A 321 -0.82 4.20 -4.85
N ILE A 322 -0.59 3.83 -6.10
CA ILE A 322 -0.82 4.64 -7.28
C ILE A 322 -1.78 3.85 -8.18
N THR A 323 -2.98 4.39 -8.35
CA THR A 323 -3.92 3.92 -9.36
C THR A 323 -3.91 4.93 -10.50
N SER A 324 -3.66 4.49 -11.73
CA SER A 324 -3.49 5.41 -12.87
C SER A 324 -4.25 4.97 -14.12
N LEU A 325 -4.88 5.95 -14.77
CA LEU A 325 -5.58 5.81 -16.05
C LEU A 325 -5.62 7.16 -16.77
N PHE A 326 -5.49 7.16 -18.10
CA PHE A 326 -5.54 8.36 -18.93
C PHE A 326 -4.63 9.49 -18.42
N ASN A 327 -3.34 9.29 -18.17
CA ASN A 327 -2.49 10.37 -17.63
C ASN A 327 -3.04 11.03 -16.33
N SER A 328 -3.88 10.34 -15.57
CA SER A 328 -4.37 10.79 -14.27
C SER A 328 -4.13 9.72 -13.23
N ALA A 329 -3.85 10.14 -11.99
CA ALA A 329 -3.54 9.24 -10.90
C ALA A 329 -4.28 9.58 -9.62
N GLU A 330 -4.80 8.56 -8.96
CA GLU A 330 -5.06 8.59 -7.52
C GLU A 330 -3.77 8.20 -6.80
N VAL A 331 -3.32 9.05 -5.88
CA VAL A 331 -2.10 8.80 -5.10
C VAL A 331 -2.47 8.69 -3.63
N ALA A 332 -2.72 7.46 -3.20
CA ALA A 332 -2.89 7.14 -1.79
C ALA A 332 -1.55 7.24 -1.08
N TYR A 333 -1.39 8.22 -0.20
CA TYR A 333 -0.11 8.53 0.45
C TYR A 333 -0.24 8.55 1.97
N THR A 334 0.70 7.89 2.66
CA THR A 334 0.82 7.98 4.11
C THR A 334 2.28 8.14 4.52
N ILE A 335 2.58 9.20 5.28
CA ILE A 335 3.84 9.30 6.04
C ILE A 335 3.70 8.49 7.33
N LEU A 336 4.69 7.66 7.64
CA LEU A 336 4.66 6.84 8.85
C LEU A 336 4.89 7.72 10.09
N ASP A 337 4.23 7.35 11.19
CA ASP A 337 4.07 8.20 12.38
C ASP A 337 5.38 8.68 12.98
N SER A 338 6.40 7.81 13.00
CA SER A 338 7.76 8.07 13.47
C SER A 338 8.45 9.24 12.76
N PHE A 339 8.03 9.52 11.53
CA PHE A 339 8.69 10.47 10.63
C PHE A 339 7.80 11.69 10.32
N ARG A 340 6.64 11.78 10.96
CA ARG A 340 5.84 13.01 10.97
C ARG A 340 6.66 14.14 11.61
N GLY A 341 6.59 15.32 11.02
CA GLY A 341 7.40 16.48 11.45
C GLY A 341 8.83 16.49 10.90
N GLY A 342 9.21 15.53 10.05
CA GLY A 342 10.34 15.66 9.14
C GLY A 342 10.03 16.65 8.00
N GLU A 343 10.05 16.17 6.76
CA GLU A 343 9.83 16.99 5.56
C GLU A 343 8.61 16.50 4.76
N SER A 344 7.52 16.15 5.44
CA SER A 344 6.37 15.43 4.83
C SER A 344 5.81 16.10 3.57
N ALA A 345 5.71 17.43 3.55
CA ALA A 345 5.23 18.16 2.38
C ALA A 345 6.22 18.09 1.20
N GLN A 346 7.53 18.18 1.47
CA GLN A 346 8.58 18.04 0.47
C GLN A 346 8.60 16.62 -0.10
N ILE A 347 8.56 15.60 0.77
CA ILE A 347 8.51 14.19 0.38
C ILE A 347 7.29 13.93 -0.51
N TYR A 348 6.12 14.40 -0.12
CA TYR A 348 4.91 14.23 -0.94
C TYR A 348 5.02 14.94 -2.30
N ALA A 349 5.61 16.14 -2.36
CA ALA A 349 5.86 16.82 -3.63
C ALA A 349 6.81 16.02 -4.55
N ARG A 350 7.85 15.40 -3.99
CA ARG A 350 8.75 14.50 -4.73
C ARG A 350 8.05 13.20 -5.18
N VAL A 351 7.15 12.65 -4.36
CA VAL A 351 6.27 11.53 -4.77
C VAL A 351 5.43 11.94 -5.98
N LEU A 352 4.79 13.10 -5.95
CA LEU A 352 4.02 13.58 -7.10
C LEU A 352 4.91 13.76 -8.34
N ALA A 353 6.10 14.34 -8.19
CA ALA A 353 7.06 14.50 -9.29
C ALA A 353 7.47 13.14 -9.89
N MET A 354 7.70 12.13 -9.05
CA MET A 354 7.93 10.76 -9.48
C MET A 354 6.74 10.20 -10.27
N VAL A 355 5.51 10.35 -9.76
CA VAL A 355 4.31 9.86 -10.46
C VAL A 355 4.14 10.59 -11.81
N HIS A 356 4.36 11.89 -11.85
CA HIS A 356 4.32 12.69 -13.09
C HIS A 356 5.26 12.14 -14.15
N GLN A 357 6.54 11.93 -13.81
CA GLN A 357 7.56 11.55 -14.79
C GLN A 357 7.56 10.06 -15.13
N VAL A 358 7.27 9.18 -14.16
CA VAL A 358 7.29 7.73 -14.36
C VAL A 358 6.00 7.23 -15.01
N PHE A 359 4.84 7.71 -14.55
CA PHE A 359 3.51 7.29 -15.01
C PHE A 359 2.94 8.20 -16.10
N GLY A 360 3.60 9.33 -16.40
CA GLY A 360 3.14 10.29 -17.40
C GLY A 360 1.83 10.98 -17.02
N CYS A 361 1.60 11.19 -15.72
CA CYS A 361 0.37 11.77 -15.21
C CYS A 361 0.45 13.29 -15.10
N ASP A 362 -0.56 14.01 -15.57
CA ASP A 362 -0.67 15.47 -15.50
C ASP A 362 -1.78 15.96 -14.55
N THR A 363 -2.55 15.02 -14.02
CA THR A 363 -3.67 15.30 -13.13
C THR A 363 -3.68 14.29 -11.99
N PHE A 364 -3.80 14.79 -10.76
CA PHE A 364 -3.80 13.98 -9.54
C PHE A 364 -5.11 14.17 -8.81
N MET A 365 -5.65 13.08 -8.27
CA MET A 365 -6.85 13.12 -7.45
C MET A 365 -6.58 12.57 -6.05
N ILE A 366 -7.37 13.05 -5.10
CA ILE A 366 -7.51 12.47 -3.76
C ILE A 366 -8.98 12.12 -3.56
N ASP A 367 -9.22 10.87 -3.15
CA ASP A 367 -10.54 10.33 -2.92
C ASP A 367 -11.17 10.87 -1.62
N PRO A 368 -12.50 10.79 -1.45
CA PRO A 368 -13.19 11.37 -0.30
C PRO A 368 -12.80 10.74 1.04
N TYR A 369 -12.48 9.44 1.09
CA TYR A 369 -12.12 8.77 2.34
C TYR A 369 -10.78 9.30 2.89
N GLN A 370 -9.79 9.54 2.03
CA GLN A 370 -8.54 10.19 2.42
C GLN A 370 -8.70 11.64 2.86
N LEU A 371 -9.75 12.32 2.39
CA LEU A 371 -10.10 13.67 2.80
C LEU A 371 -10.89 13.71 4.11
N GLY A 372 -11.54 12.60 4.47
CA GLY A 372 -12.24 12.41 5.73
C GLY A 372 -13.70 11.93 5.65
N GLU A 373 -14.20 11.54 4.48
CA GLU A 373 -15.50 10.86 4.37
C GLU A 373 -15.43 9.48 5.02
N GLY A 374 -16.25 9.23 6.06
CA GLY A 374 -16.18 8.00 6.84
C GLY A 374 -14.89 7.85 7.68
N ASN A 375 -13.98 8.83 7.65
CA ASN A 375 -12.69 8.80 8.35
C ASN A 375 -12.50 10.05 9.22
N GLU A 376 -12.92 9.98 10.48
CA GLU A 376 -12.81 11.11 11.39
C GLU A 376 -11.37 11.53 11.71
N ASP A 377 -10.42 10.59 11.67
CA ASP A 377 -9.02 10.87 11.97
C ASP A 377 -8.38 11.71 10.87
N ALA A 378 -8.71 11.46 9.60
CA ALA A 378 -8.33 12.31 8.49
C ALA A 378 -8.89 13.74 8.65
N LEU A 379 -10.16 13.89 9.07
CA LEU A 379 -10.75 15.20 9.35
C LEU A 379 -10.01 15.93 10.49
N LYS A 380 -9.73 15.23 11.59
CA LYS A 380 -9.07 15.78 12.79
C LYS A 380 -7.60 16.15 12.52
N SER A 381 -6.91 15.40 11.66
CA SER A 381 -5.52 15.67 11.27
C SER A 381 -5.35 16.90 10.36
N GLY A 382 -6.44 17.40 9.76
CA GLY A 382 -6.41 18.53 8.83
C GLY A 382 -5.97 18.14 7.41
N ALA A 383 -6.10 16.87 7.03
CA ALA A 383 -5.72 16.31 5.73
C ALA A 383 -6.30 17.13 4.55
N TRP A 384 -7.59 17.48 4.62
CA TRP A 384 -8.24 18.28 3.57
C TRP A 384 -7.49 19.59 3.27
N TRP A 385 -7.15 20.33 4.32
CA TRP A 385 -6.41 21.58 4.17
C TRP A 385 -4.97 21.34 3.73
N PHE A 386 -4.33 20.25 4.15
CA PHE A 386 -3.00 19.86 3.66
C PHE A 386 -2.99 19.76 2.13
N TYR A 387 -3.90 18.99 1.52
CA TYR A 387 -4.00 18.87 0.07
C TYR A 387 -4.39 20.20 -0.59
N GLN A 388 -5.36 20.94 -0.02
CA GLN A 388 -5.75 22.25 -0.56
C GLN A 388 -4.54 23.20 -0.63
N LYS A 389 -3.68 23.21 0.40
CA LYS A 389 -2.49 24.06 0.45
C LYS A 389 -1.42 23.68 -0.58
N LEU A 390 -1.44 22.45 -1.08
CA LEU A 390 -0.57 21.97 -2.16
C LEU A 390 -1.14 22.25 -3.55
N GLY A 391 -2.39 22.71 -3.64
CA GLY A 391 -3.00 23.13 -4.90
C GLY A 391 -4.28 22.39 -5.28
N TYR A 392 -4.64 21.32 -4.56
CA TYR A 392 -5.84 20.53 -4.86
C TYR A 392 -7.13 21.34 -4.70
N ARG A 393 -8.10 21.15 -5.61
CA ARG A 393 -9.38 21.86 -5.61
C ARG A 393 -10.54 20.91 -5.95
N PRO A 394 -11.73 21.10 -5.34
CA PRO A 394 -12.92 20.38 -5.79
C PRO A 394 -13.38 20.89 -7.16
N ARG A 395 -13.95 20.01 -7.98
CA ARG A 395 -14.59 20.40 -9.25
C ARG A 395 -16.00 20.98 -9.04
N ASN A 396 -16.72 20.53 -8.01
CA ASN A 396 -18.05 21.05 -7.70
C ASN A 396 -18.02 22.54 -7.30
N LYS A 397 -18.84 23.34 -8.00
CA LYS A 397 -18.92 24.80 -7.83
C LYS A 397 -19.34 25.22 -6.42
N GLN A 398 -20.20 24.45 -5.76
CA GLN A 398 -20.67 24.72 -4.41
C GLN A 398 -19.55 24.48 -3.38
N LEU A 399 -18.85 23.35 -3.49
CA LEU A 399 -17.70 23.05 -2.63
C LEU A 399 -16.56 24.04 -2.85
N LEU A 400 -16.31 24.45 -4.10
CA LEU A 400 -15.32 25.48 -4.41
C LEU A 400 -15.67 26.83 -3.77
N LYS A 401 -16.96 27.21 -3.75
CA LYS A 401 -17.45 28.42 -3.07
C LYS A 401 -17.28 28.30 -1.56
N LEU A 402 -17.58 27.14 -0.97
CA LEU A 402 -17.39 26.87 0.45
C LEU A 402 -15.91 26.98 0.85
N MET A 403 -15.01 26.35 0.09
CA MET A 403 -13.56 26.46 0.30
C MET A 403 -13.11 27.93 0.26
N LYS A 404 -13.52 28.70 -0.75
CA LYS A 404 -13.16 30.13 -0.88
C LYS A 404 -13.65 30.95 0.32
N ARG A 405 -14.84 30.64 0.84
CA ARG A 405 -15.37 31.29 2.04
C ARG A 405 -14.52 31.01 3.27
N GLU A 406 -14.13 29.75 3.48
CA GLU A 406 -13.26 29.36 4.60
C GLU A 406 -11.87 29.99 4.49
N LEU A 407 -11.28 30.02 3.30
CA LEU A 407 -10.01 30.71 3.05
C LEU A 407 -10.08 32.21 3.37
N ALA A 408 -11.17 32.88 2.98
CA ALA A 408 -11.39 34.29 3.33
C ALA A 408 -11.53 34.51 4.84
N ALA A 409 -12.20 33.58 5.55
CA ALA A 409 -12.31 33.61 7.00
C ALA A 409 -10.94 33.43 7.69
N MET A 410 -10.13 32.48 7.22
CA MET A 410 -8.75 32.27 7.71
C MET A 410 -7.86 33.49 7.48
N LYS A 411 -7.97 34.14 6.33
CA LYS A 411 -7.22 35.38 6.04
C LYS A 411 -7.60 36.51 7.01
N ARG A 412 -8.88 36.62 7.37
CA ARG A 412 -9.38 37.64 8.29
C ARG A 412 -9.05 37.34 9.76
N LYS A 413 -9.03 36.06 10.15
CA LYS A 413 -8.78 35.61 11.53
C LYS A 413 -7.71 34.50 11.53
N PRO A 414 -6.43 34.82 11.84
CA PRO A 414 -5.31 33.85 11.80
C PRO A 414 -5.48 32.60 12.67
N GLY A 415 -6.39 32.63 13.67
CA GLY A 415 -6.75 31.47 14.49
C GLY A 415 -7.99 30.69 14.03
N HIS A 416 -8.60 31.03 12.89
CA HIS A 416 -9.78 30.32 12.39
C HIS A 416 -9.47 28.84 12.10
N ARG A 417 -10.41 27.98 12.46
CA ARG A 417 -10.42 26.55 12.13
C ARG A 417 -11.81 26.23 11.58
N SER A 418 -11.85 25.57 10.44
CA SER A 418 -13.11 25.06 9.88
C SER A 418 -13.72 24.06 10.85
N SER A 419 -15.03 24.14 11.04
CA SER A 419 -15.74 23.19 11.90
C SER A 419 -15.75 21.80 11.26
N LEU A 420 -15.95 20.76 12.08
CA LEU A 420 -16.06 19.39 11.58
C LEU A 420 -17.18 19.24 10.53
N ALA A 421 -18.31 19.93 10.71
CA ALA A 421 -19.41 19.92 9.75
C ALA A 421 -18.99 20.50 8.38
N VAL A 422 -18.20 21.58 8.37
CA VAL A 422 -17.66 22.15 7.13
C VAL A 422 -16.65 21.21 6.49
N LEU A 423 -15.78 20.58 7.29
CA LEU A 423 -14.81 19.61 6.77
C LEU A 423 -15.50 18.39 6.16
N LYS A 424 -16.55 17.85 6.79
CA LYS A 424 -17.37 16.76 6.24
C LYS A 424 -17.97 17.14 4.87
N GLN A 425 -18.47 18.37 4.72
CA GLN A 425 -18.97 18.84 3.42
C GLN A 425 -17.85 18.99 2.38
N LEU A 426 -16.69 19.53 2.78
CA LEU A 426 -15.57 19.71 1.86
C LEU A 426 -14.95 18.38 1.41
N ALA A 427 -15.00 17.36 2.27
CA ALA A 427 -14.43 16.03 2.03
C ALA A 427 -15.37 15.09 1.27
N SER A 428 -16.61 15.49 0.92
CA SER A 428 -17.60 14.60 0.30
C SER A 428 -17.41 14.34 -1.19
N GLU A 429 -16.37 14.92 -1.80
CA GLU A 429 -16.07 14.73 -3.23
C GLU A 429 -14.57 14.75 -3.46
N ASN A 430 -14.17 14.17 -4.60
CA ASN A 430 -12.80 14.20 -5.10
C ASN A 430 -12.26 15.64 -5.23
N VAL A 431 -10.99 15.82 -4.90
CA VAL A 431 -10.23 17.04 -5.20
C VAL A 431 -9.12 16.73 -6.19
N TYR A 432 -8.84 17.69 -7.07
CA TYR A 432 -7.92 17.52 -8.18
C TYR A 432 -6.80 18.56 -8.15
N LEU A 433 -5.60 18.11 -8.49
CA LEU A 433 -4.45 18.94 -8.82
C LEU A 433 -4.13 18.73 -10.29
N GLU A 434 -4.32 19.78 -11.09
CA GLU A 434 -4.13 19.74 -12.54
C GLU A 434 -2.90 20.58 -12.92
N LEU A 435 -1.96 19.98 -13.65
CA LEU A 435 -0.78 20.68 -14.15
C LEU A 435 -1.01 21.34 -15.51
N GLY A 436 -1.96 20.79 -16.27
CA GLY A 436 -2.30 21.21 -17.62
C GLY A 436 -3.69 21.85 -17.73
N LYS A 437 -4.27 21.73 -18.93
CA LYS A 437 -5.65 22.14 -19.17
C LYS A 437 -6.60 21.19 -18.46
N GLN A 438 -7.66 21.78 -17.93
CA GLN A 438 -8.78 21.05 -17.36
C GLN A 438 -9.39 20.10 -18.41
N ARG A 439 -9.63 18.85 -17.99
CA ARG A 439 -10.16 17.74 -18.80
C ARG A 439 -11.13 16.91 -17.96
N ASP A 440 -12.04 16.19 -18.61
CA ASP A 440 -13.11 15.45 -17.93
C ASP A 440 -13.00 13.93 -18.08
N ASP A 441 -12.04 13.45 -18.87
CA ASP A 441 -11.73 12.03 -19.04
C ASP A 441 -10.70 11.54 -18.01
N LEU A 442 -10.95 11.84 -16.73
CA LEU A 442 -10.06 11.58 -15.60
C LEU A 442 -10.59 10.46 -14.70
N LEU A 443 -9.67 9.83 -13.95
CA LEU A 443 -10.06 9.02 -12.79
C LEU A 443 -10.94 9.85 -11.83
N GLY A 444 -11.95 9.19 -11.25
CA GLY A 444 -12.92 9.80 -10.35
C GLY A 444 -13.97 10.72 -11.00
N LEU A 445 -13.86 11.01 -12.31
CA LEU A 445 -14.91 11.66 -13.10
C LEU A 445 -15.53 10.72 -14.14
N LEU A 446 -14.73 9.80 -14.68
CA LEU A 446 -15.23 8.77 -15.59
C LEU A 446 -16.01 7.71 -14.83
N GLU A 447 -17.25 7.48 -15.27
CA GLU A 447 -18.10 6.40 -14.77
C GLU A 447 -17.68 5.05 -15.38
N LEU A 448 -16.52 4.54 -14.98
CA LEU A 448 -15.98 3.26 -15.48
C LEU A 448 -16.90 2.08 -15.18
N ALA A 449 -17.79 2.21 -14.19
CA ALA A 449 -18.87 1.27 -13.94
C ALA A 449 -19.75 1.02 -15.19
N ASN A 450 -19.99 2.04 -16.02
CA ASN A 450 -20.75 1.89 -17.26
C ASN A 450 -20.04 1.00 -18.30
N VAL A 451 -18.70 0.96 -18.31
CA VAL A 451 -17.94 0.02 -19.14
C VAL A 451 -18.20 -1.42 -18.66
N GLY A 452 -18.14 -1.65 -17.35
CA GLY A 452 -18.45 -2.95 -16.73
C GLY A 452 -19.89 -3.41 -16.97
N LEU A 453 -20.86 -2.48 -16.93
CA LEU A 453 -22.26 -2.78 -17.26
C LEU A 453 -22.44 -3.18 -18.72
N LYS A 454 -21.76 -2.53 -19.66
CA LYS A 454 -21.80 -2.94 -21.08
C LYS A 454 -21.22 -4.34 -21.30
N ILE A 455 -20.14 -4.68 -20.59
CA ILE A 455 -19.59 -6.05 -20.61
C ILE A 455 -20.59 -7.03 -19.99
N THR A 456 -21.25 -6.67 -18.89
CA THR A 456 -22.31 -7.48 -18.26
C THR A 456 -23.47 -7.75 -19.21
N ASP A 457 -23.92 -6.72 -19.95
CA ASP A 457 -24.95 -6.82 -20.97
C ASP A 457 -24.54 -7.73 -22.13
N LEU A 458 -23.28 -7.60 -22.58
CA LEU A 458 -22.72 -8.47 -23.62
C LEU A 458 -22.79 -9.95 -23.20
N TYR A 459 -22.32 -10.26 -21.99
CA TYR A 459 -22.37 -11.64 -21.47
C TYR A 459 -23.79 -12.15 -21.31
N SER A 460 -24.67 -11.33 -20.73
CA SER A 460 -26.05 -11.70 -20.47
C SER A 460 -26.81 -12.02 -21.76
N ARG A 461 -26.61 -11.22 -22.82
CA ARG A 461 -27.29 -11.41 -24.10
C ARG A 461 -26.78 -12.60 -24.90
N ARG A 462 -25.48 -12.90 -24.82
CA ARG A 462 -24.83 -13.90 -25.70
C ARG A 462 -24.63 -15.27 -25.04
N PHE A 463 -24.45 -15.32 -23.72
CA PHE A 463 -23.97 -16.52 -23.03
C PHE A 463 -24.78 -16.89 -21.79
N GLY A 464 -25.53 -15.96 -21.19
CA GLY A 464 -26.33 -16.24 -20.00
C GLY A 464 -25.46 -16.75 -18.83
N SER A 465 -25.73 -17.98 -18.38
CA SER A 465 -24.98 -18.64 -17.30
C SER A 465 -23.65 -19.26 -17.76
N GLU A 466 -23.42 -19.45 -19.06
CA GLU A 466 -22.17 -20.03 -19.60
C GLU A 466 -21.07 -18.97 -19.75
N ARG A 467 -20.76 -18.22 -18.69
CA ARG A 467 -19.85 -17.04 -18.78
C ARG A 467 -18.42 -17.43 -19.15
N GLU A 468 -17.91 -18.54 -18.62
CA GLU A 468 -16.55 -19.03 -18.89
C GLU A 468 -16.39 -19.49 -20.35
N ARG A 469 -17.44 -20.06 -20.92
CA ARG A 469 -17.52 -20.31 -22.36
C ARG A 469 -17.50 -18.99 -23.13
N GLY A 470 -18.25 -17.99 -22.66
CA GLY A 470 -18.23 -16.64 -23.22
C GLY A 470 -16.86 -15.99 -23.23
N GLU A 471 -16.05 -16.13 -22.18
CA GLU A 471 -14.67 -15.65 -22.17
C GLU A 471 -13.84 -16.27 -23.29
N SER A 472 -13.97 -17.59 -23.49
CA SER A 472 -13.21 -18.31 -24.52
C SER A 472 -13.64 -17.88 -25.92
N VAL A 473 -14.96 -17.81 -26.18
CA VAL A 473 -15.52 -17.38 -27.47
C VAL A 473 -15.12 -15.94 -27.81
N LEU A 474 -15.26 -15.02 -26.86
CA LEU A 474 -14.89 -13.61 -27.08
C LEU A 474 -13.37 -13.46 -27.31
N ALA A 475 -12.55 -14.28 -26.65
CA ALA A 475 -11.10 -14.29 -26.86
C ALA A 475 -10.69 -14.75 -28.26
N ASP A 476 -11.36 -15.76 -28.80
CA ASP A 476 -11.13 -16.24 -30.16
C ASP A 476 -11.64 -15.22 -31.20
N GLU A 477 -12.81 -14.62 -30.99
CA GLU A 477 -13.36 -13.55 -31.85
C GLU A 477 -12.45 -12.32 -31.87
N ALA A 478 -11.94 -11.91 -30.70
CA ALA A 478 -10.97 -10.82 -30.61
C ALA A 478 -9.67 -11.16 -31.35
N ALA A 479 -9.23 -12.42 -31.30
CA ALA A 479 -8.03 -12.87 -32.01
C ALA A 479 -8.22 -12.81 -33.53
N GLU A 480 -9.37 -13.26 -34.03
CA GLU A 480 -9.72 -13.15 -35.44
C GLU A 480 -9.81 -11.68 -35.88
N ALA A 481 -10.54 -10.84 -35.13
CA ALA A 481 -10.74 -9.44 -35.47
C ALA A 481 -9.44 -8.60 -35.46
N LEU A 482 -8.46 -8.98 -34.63
CA LEU A 482 -7.17 -8.30 -34.49
C LEU A 482 -6.02 -9.00 -35.22
N GLY A 483 -6.26 -10.13 -35.90
CA GLY A 483 -5.25 -10.86 -36.66
C GLY A 483 -4.22 -11.62 -35.81
N VAL A 484 -4.58 -12.05 -34.59
CA VAL A 484 -3.72 -12.88 -33.73
C VAL A 484 -3.84 -14.35 -34.13
N MET A 485 -2.87 -14.84 -34.90
CA MET A 485 -2.89 -16.21 -35.44
C MET A 485 -2.50 -17.29 -34.42
N SER A 486 -1.77 -16.93 -33.36
CA SER A 486 -1.31 -17.89 -32.35
C SER A 486 -0.92 -17.22 -31.03
N PHE A 487 -1.23 -17.89 -29.93
CA PHE A 487 -0.75 -17.56 -28.58
C PHE A 487 0.53 -18.32 -28.18
N ARG A 488 1.18 -19.01 -29.13
CA ARG A 488 2.45 -19.69 -28.86
C ARG A 488 3.52 -18.67 -28.48
N GLY A 489 4.21 -18.92 -27.36
CA GLY A 489 5.21 -18.00 -26.82
C GLY A 489 4.63 -16.89 -25.92
N TRP A 490 3.31 -16.77 -25.81
CA TRP A 490 2.70 -15.87 -24.83
C TRP A 490 2.77 -16.48 -23.43
N THR A 491 3.09 -15.66 -22.44
CA THR A 491 3.11 -16.04 -21.02
C THR A 491 1.68 -16.30 -20.50
N ALA A 492 1.58 -16.91 -19.32
CA ALA A 492 0.29 -17.10 -18.66
C ALA A 492 -0.42 -15.75 -18.37
N GLY A 493 0.35 -14.73 -17.97
CA GLY A 493 -0.16 -13.38 -17.73
C GLY A 493 -0.69 -12.72 -19.01
N GLU A 494 0.05 -12.80 -20.12
CA GLU A 494 -0.41 -12.27 -21.41
C GLU A 494 -1.70 -12.94 -21.90
N LYS A 495 -1.82 -14.26 -21.75
CA LYS A 495 -3.05 -15.00 -22.10
C LYS A 495 -4.21 -14.66 -21.18
N LEU A 496 -3.96 -14.44 -19.89
CA LEU A 496 -4.98 -13.98 -18.94
C LEU A 496 -5.48 -12.59 -19.31
N ALA A 497 -4.55 -11.65 -19.56
CA ALA A 497 -4.89 -10.30 -19.98
C ALA A 497 -5.70 -10.30 -21.28
N TRP A 498 -5.32 -11.13 -22.26
CA TRP A 498 -6.09 -11.31 -23.49
C TRP A 498 -7.53 -11.72 -23.22
N ARG A 499 -7.75 -12.79 -22.46
CA ARG A 499 -9.09 -13.26 -22.11
C ARG A 499 -9.93 -12.18 -21.42
N ARG A 500 -9.36 -11.49 -20.42
CA ARG A 500 -10.06 -10.44 -19.66
C ARG A 500 -10.36 -9.18 -20.49
N TRP A 501 -9.52 -8.84 -21.46
CA TRP A 501 -9.72 -7.69 -22.35
C TRP A 501 -10.66 -7.97 -23.52
N SER A 502 -10.78 -9.21 -23.95
CA SER A 502 -11.53 -9.59 -25.15
C SER A 502 -13.00 -9.15 -25.15
N PRO A 503 -13.74 -9.17 -24.02
CA PRO A 503 -15.09 -8.61 -23.97
C PRO A 503 -15.14 -7.11 -24.28
N LEU A 504 -14.13 -6.35 -23.84
CA LEU A 504 -14.02 -4.94 -24.17
C LEU A 504 -13.69 -4.74 -25.65
N VAL A 505 -12.82 -5.58 -26.23
CA VAL A 505 -12.53 -5.58 -27.67
C VAL A 505 -13.81 -5.81 -28.50
N ALA A 506 -14.64 -6.77 -28.09
CA ALA A 506 -15.91 -7.06 -28.76
C ALA A 506 -16.93 -5.90 -28.70
N LEU A 507 -16.77 -4.96 -27.76
CA LEU A 507 -17.59 -3.75 -27.65
C LEU A 507 -17.03 -2.57 -28.48
N LEU A 508 -15.80 -2.66 -28.99
CA LEU A 508 -15.22 -1.62 -29.84
C LEU A 508 -15.91 -1.60 -31.20
N LYS A 509 -16.57 -0.48 -31.51
CA LYS A 509 -17.26 -0.27 -32.79
C LYS A 509 -16.27 -0.05 -33.93
N ASP A 510 -16.64 -0.56 -35.11
CA ASP A 510 -15.91 -0.37 -36.37
C ASP A 510 -14.43 -0.78 -36.30
N LEU A 511 -14.09 -1.80 -35.49
CA LEU A 511 -12.70 -2.26 -35.29
C LEU A 511 -12.05 -2.70 -36.61
N ASP A 512 -12.83 -3.23 -37.53
CA ASP A 512 -12.44 -3.57 -38.91
C ASP A 512 -11.94 -2.35 -39.71
N ARG A 513 -12.44 -1.15 -39.39
CA ARG A 513 -12.07 0.12 -40.02
C ARG A 513 -10.94 0.85 -39.30
N TRP A 514 -10.46 0.34 -38.18
CA TRP A 514 -9.30 0.94 -37.51
C TRP A 514 -8.04 0.79 -38.37
N PRO A 515 -7.14 1.79 -38.36
CA PRO A 515 -5.82 1.65 -38.98
C PRO A 515 -5.11 0.39 -38.48
N ALA A 516 -4.39 -0.31 -39.35
CA ALA A 516 -3.64 -1.52 -38.98
C ALA A 516 -2.70 -1.26 -37.79
N ALA A 517 -2.00 -0.12 -37.79
CA ALA A 517 -1.15 0.30 -36.69
C ALA A 517 -1.90 0.44 -35.35
N ASP A 518 -3.15 0.90 -35.34
CA ASP A 518 -3.96 1.02 -34.11
C ASP A 518 -4.40 -0.36 -33.60
N ARG A 519 -4.72 -1.30 -34.52
CA ARG A 519 -5.05 -2.69 -34.15
C ARG A 519 -3.84 -3.44 -33.60
N GLU A 520 -2.69 -3.32 -34.25
CA GLU A 520 -1.42 -3.89 -33.75
C GLU A 520 -1.04 -3.27 -32.39
N SER A 521 -1.27 -1.96 -32.23
CA SER A 521 -1.09 -1.26 -30.95
C SER A 521 -1.98 -1.82 -29.86
N LEU A 522 -3.26 -2.11 -30.16
CA LEU A 522 -4.19 -2.70 -29.22
C LEU A 522 -3.75 -4.09 -28.79
N VAL A 523 -3.30 -4.94 -29.73
CA VAL A 523 -2.74 -6.27 -29.40
C VAL A 523 -1.53 -6.14 -28.49
N SER A 524 -0.57 -5.30 -28.86
CA SER A 524 0.63 -5.07 -28.06
C SER A 524 0.31 -4.54 -26.65
N MET A 525 -0.65 -3.63 -26.54
CA MET A 525 -1.09 -3.07 -25.27
C MET A 525 -1.72 -4.14 -24.37
N ILE A 526 -2.64 -4.97 -24.89
CA ILE A 526 -3.27 -6.05 -24.11
C ILE A 526 -2.21 -7.05 -23.62
N ARG A 527 -1.21 -7.36 -24.45
CA ARG A 527 -0.08 -8.19 -24.02
C ARG A 527 0.72 -7.53 -22.89
N MET A 528 1.05 -6.24 -23.03
CA MET A 528 1.77 -5.49 -21.99
C MET A 528 1.02 -5.53 -20.64
N LYS A 529 -0.31 -5.51 -20.64
CA LYS A 529 -1.14 -5.64 -19.44
C LYS A 529 -0.88 -6.94 -18.67
N GLY A 530 -0.54 -8.01 -19.36
CA GLY A 530 -0.19 -9.31 -18.79
C GLY A 530 1.31 -9.59 -18.70
N SER A 531 2.15 -8.65 -19.15
CA SER A 531 3.60 -8.78 -19.18
C SER A 531 4.23 -8.49 -17.82
N ARG A 532 5.56 -8.58 -17.72
CA ARG A 532 6.28 -8.33 -16.46
C ARG A 532 5.95 -6.95 -15.88
N GLN A 533 6.11 -5.87 -16.65
CA GLN A 533 5.89 -4.51 -16.16
C GLN A 533 4.56 -3.94 -16.65
N GLU A 534 3.65 -3.61 -15.74
CA GLU A 534 2.37 -3.01 -16.12
C GLU A 534 2.51 -1.55 -16.60
N ILE A 535 3.57 -0.85 -16.19
CA ILE A 535 3.82 0.54 -16.58
C ILE A 535 3.89 0.73 -18.12
N ASP A 536 4.35 -0.28 -18.85
CA ASP A 536 4.41 -0.24 -20.32
C ASP A 536 3.01 -0.26 -20.95
N TYR A 537 2.07 -0.98 -20.34
CA TYR A 537 0.67 -0.94 -20.73
C TYR A 537 0.10 0.48 -20.56
N LEU A 538 0.36 1.15 -19.43
CA LEU A 538 -0.15 2.50 -19.18
C LEU A 538 0.33 3.50 -20.25
N ARG A 539 1.63 3.47 -20.56
CA ARG A 539 2.22 4.34 -21.59
C ARG A 539 1.58 4.10 -22.95
N ARG A 540 1.37 2.83 -23.32
CA ARG A 540 0.72 2.48 -24.59
C ARG A 540 -0.75 2.89 -24.61
N PHE A 541 -1.50 2.60 -23.54
CA PHE A 541 -2.91 2.95 -23.40
C PHE A 541 -3.14 4.47 -23.56
N ASN A 542 -2.30 5.28 -22.92
CA ASN A 542 -2.39 6.75 -23.00
C ASN A 542 -2.12 7.30 -24.42
N SER A 543 -1.38 6.58 -25.26
CA SER A 543 -1.07 7.00 -26.63
C SER A 543 -2.11 6.56 -27.68
N LEU A 544 -2.98 5.60 -27.36
CA LEU A 544 -3.97 5.05 -28.30
C LEU A 544 -5.28 5.87 -28.27
N ALA A 545 -5.28 7.02 -28.94
CA ALA A 545 -6.38 8.00 -28.90
C ALA A 545 -7.76 7.41 -29.27
N ARG A 546 -7.84 6.50 -30.24
CA ARG A 546 -9.11 5.84 -30.62
C ARG A 546 -9.68 4.99 -29.50
N LEU A 547 -8.82 4.27 -28.78
CA LEU A 547 -9.25 3.47 -27.63
C LEU A 547 -9.72 4.36 -26.49
N ARG A 548 -8.97 5.43 -26.18
CA ARG A 548 -9.39 6.44 -25.19
C ARG A 548 -10.77 6.98 -25.51
N PHE A 549 -11.01 7.41 -26.75
CA PHE A 549 -12.33 7.89 -27.18
C PHE A 549 -13.43 6.83 -27.02
N ALA A 550 -13.16 5.58 -27.42
CA ALA A 550 -14.13 4.50 -27.31
C ALA A 550 -14.49 4.19 -25.86
N VAL A 551 -13.50 4.14 -24.96
CA VAL A 551 -13.69 3.90 -23.52
C VAL A 551 -14.45 5.05 -22.87
N VAL A 552 -14.09 6.31 -23.16
CA VAL A 552 -14.81 7.49 -22.66
C VAL A 552 -16.28 7.45 -23.08
N LYS A 553 -16.54 7.19 -24.37
CA LYS A 553 -17.91 7.06 -24.88
C LYS A 553 -18.68 5.91 -24.22
N MET A 554 -18.01 4.84 -23.84
CA MET A 554 -18.63 3.75 -23.08
C MET A 554 -18.93 4.14 -21.64
N ALA A 555 -18.06 4.95 -21.02
CA ALA A 555 -18.24 5.46 -19.67
C ALA A 555 -19.39 6.50 -19.57
N GLU A 556 -19.69 7.24 -20.63
CA GLU A 556 -20.76 8.26 -20.63
C GLU A 556 -22.20 7.69 -20.59
N GLY A 557 -22.39 6.38 -20.82
CA GLY A 557 -23.71 5.72 -20.84
C GLY A 557 -24.24 5.42 -22.23
#